data_AF-A5UPU6-F1
#
_entry.id   AF-A5UPU6-F1
#
_cell.length_a   1.000
_cell.length_b   1.000
_cell.length_c   1.000
_cell.angle_alpha   90.00
_cell.angle_beta   90.00
_cell.angle_gamma   90.00
#
_symmetry.space_group_name_H-M   'P 1'
#
loop_
_entity.id
_entity.type
_entity.pdbx_description
1 polymer ?
#
loop_
_entity_poly.entity_id
_entity_poly.type
_entity_poly.pdbx_seq_one_letter_code
_entity_poly.pdbx_strand_id
1 'polypeptide(L)'
;MSRWSALGNLWATIREIDAGAIRAEAEQPLHIVAVGHDPALAAIDTLAHQGHNRYPLLSRSLTLLSLRDAARQTDLLRSADMLILAVDSRIGLTGSDAMALTQIDRLPRPAVLMLLFGERLAAASAPLPPSAAARAVVIPDPDHNSAVRRFAEGFYEHLPATQHLAAARCFPGVRAVYARRLIDSTSMTNAAYALASSLPEQIPILGIPFAVADILVLTKNQAIMVYRLALAYGAPPDFRQRIAEVMPVVGGAFVWRELARTLVGLAPVWGVVPKVGIAYAGTYATGMAAWRWYETGELIPREELVRIVGEAQTIGMAKARELIEQARATGEATGATAKEMAGRVADHVGHLVEQARQRGHHALRRVRHRLPLRRPSASSNDSE
;
A
#
# COMPACT_ATOMS: atom_id res chain seq x y z
N MET A 1 -2.25 -1.81 -38.63
CA MET A 1 -2.52 -3.18 -38.12
C MET A 1 -2.97 -3.06 -36.67
N SER A 2 -3.96 -3.85 -36.27
CA SER A 2 -5.15 -3.39 -35.53
C SER A 2 -5.01 -3.24 -34.00
N ARG A 3 -5.52 -2.12 -33.45
CA ARG A 3 -5.79 -1.86 -32.00
C ARG A 3 -6.57 -2.97 -31.26
N TRP A 4 -7.18 -3.89 -32.01
CA TRP A 4 -7.98 -5.01 -31.51
C TRP A 4 -7.15 -6.16 -30.94
N SER A 5 -5.91 -6.39 -31.42
CA SER A 5 -5.03 -7.44 -30.89
C SER A 5 -4.39 -7.06 -29.55
N ALA A 6 -4.11 -5.76 -29.34
CA ALA A 6 -3.60 -5.25 -28.07
C ALA A 6 -4.64 -5.39 -26.93
N LEU A 7 -5.92 -5.18 -27.22
CA LEU A 7 -7.03 -5.40 -26.28
C LEU A 7 -7.23 -6.90 -25.99
N GLY A 8 -7.12 -7.77 -26.99
CA GLY A 8 -7.20 -9.23 -26.81
C GLY A 8 -6.09 -9.79 -25.93
N ASN A 9 -4.86 -9.30 -26.08
CA ASN A 9 -3.73 -9.69 -25.22
C ASN A 9 -3.85 -9.13 -23.80
N LEU A 10 -4.36 -7.89 -23.64
CA LEU A 10 -4.72 -7.34 -22.33
C LEU A 10 -5.72 -8.24 -21.59
N TRP A 11 -6.67 -8.82 -22.33
CA TRP A 11 -7.69 -9.72 -21.81
C TRP A 11 -7.15 -11.08 -21.36
N ALA A 12 -6.13 -11.62 -22.04
CA ALA A 12 -5.44 -12.82 -21.58
C ALA A 12 -4.69 -12.57 -20.26
N THR A 13 -4.05 -11.39 -20.12
CA THR A 13 -3.40 -10.96 -18.87
C THR A 13 -4.40 -10.66 -17.74
N ILE A 14 -5.62 -10.20 -18.07
CA ILE A 14 -6.75 -10.07 -17.12
C ILE A 14 -7.31 -11.43 -16.70
N ARG A 15 -7.18 -12.45 -17.56
CA ARG A 15 -7.60 -13.83 -17.25
C ARG A 15 -6.68 -14.50 -16.22
N GLU A 16 -5.42 -14.05 -16.14
CA GLU A 16 -4.45 -14.35 -15.08
C GLU A 16 -4.65 -13.54 -13.78
N ILE A 17 -5.51 -12.51 -13.79
CA ILE A 17 -5.96 -11.89 -12.55
C ILE A 17 -6.91 -12.89 -11.89
N ASP A 18 -6.62 -13.28 -10.65
CA ASP A 18 -7.56 -14.04 -9.84
C ASP A 18 -8.72 -13.14 -9.39
N ALA A 19 -9.56 -12.77 -10.35
CA ALA A 19 -10.79 -12.03 -10.13
C ALA A 19 -11.73 -12.82 -9.21
N GLY A 20 -11.59 -14.15 -9.17
CA GLY A 20 -12.26 -15.03 -8.22
C GLY A 20 -11.83 -14.73 -6.78
N ALA A 21 -10.52 -14.64 -6.51
CA ALA A 21 -10.00 -14.28 -5.20
C ALA A 21 -10.42 -12.87 -4.78
N ILE A 22 -10.34 -11.87 -5.66
CA ILE A 22 -10.78 -10.50 -5.34
C ILE A 22 -12.29 -10.47 -5.03
N ARG A 23 -13.09 -11.24 -5.77
CA ARG A 23 -14.52 -11.40 -5.50
C ARG A 23 -14.75 -12.08 -4.16
N ALA A 24 -14.05 -13.18 -3.87
CA ALA A 24 -14.17 -13.90 -2.61
C ALA A 24 -13.79 -13.01 -1.42
N GLU A 25 -12.75 -12.19 -1.56
CA GLU A 25 -12.37 -11.17 -0.57
C GLU A 25 -13.49 -10.12 -0.39
N ALA A 26 -14.13 -9.67 -1.46
CA ALA A 26 -15.22 -8.69 -1.35
C ALA A 26 -16.49 -9.29 -0.73
N GLU A 27 -16.81 -10.54 -1.04
CA GLU A 27 -18.04 -11.23 -0.63
C GLU A 27 -17.88 -11.99 0.70
N GLN A 28 -16.70 -11.97 1.31
CA GLN A 28 -16.49 -12.63 2.60
C GLN A 28 -17.49 -12.08 3.64
N PRO A 29 -18.07 -12.94 4.49
CA PRO A 29 -18.89 -12.49 5.61
C PRO A 29 -18.10 -11.52 6.50
N LEU A 30 -18.75 -10.44 6.91
CA LEU A 30 -18.18 -9.47 7.83
C LEU A 30 -19.21 -9.15 8.91
N HIS A 31 -18.81 -9.34 10.17
CA HIS A 31 -19.64 -9.09 11.32
C HIS A 31 -18.96 -8.13 12.29
N ILE A 32 -19.47 -6.91 12.34
CA ILE A 32 -19.02 -5.85 13.25
C ILE A 32 -20.04 -5.71 14.36
N VAL A 33 -19.57 -5.62 15.61
CA VAL A 33 -20.43 -5.36 16.76
C VAL A 33 -20.02 -4.05 17.42
N ALA A 34 -20.94 -3.10 17.50
CA ALA A 34 -20.77 -1.87 18.25
C ALA A 34 -21.42 -2.01 19.62
N VAL A 35 -20.68 -1.69 20.68
CA VAL A 35 -21.12 -1.74 22.07
C VAL A 35 -20.96 -0.37 22.72
N GLY A 36 -22.00 0.16 23.36
CA GLY A 36 -21.88 1.53 23.87
C GLY A 36 -23.11 2.13 24.53
N HIS A 37 -23.07 3.45 24.68
CA HIS A 37 -24.24 4.27 25.04
C HIS A 37 -25.15 4.43 23.81
N ASP A 38 -26.48 4.43 24.03
CA ASP A 38 -27.45 4.48 22.92
C ASP A 38 -27.24 5.69 21.96
N PRO A 39 -26.99 6.93 22.44
CA PRO A 39 -26.71 8.05 21.55
C PRO A 39 -25.44 7.84 20.72
N ALA A 40 -24.41 7.24 21.33
CA ALA A 40 -23.14 6.95 20.67
C ALA A 40 -23.32 5.86 19.61
N LEU A 41 -24.09 4.81 19.90
CA LEU A 41 -24.42 3.74 18.96
C LEU A 41 -25.20 4.24 17.75
N ALA A 42 -26.18 5.13 17.96
CA ALA A 42 -26.93 5.75 16.86
C ALA A 42 -26.03 6.59 15.94
N ALA A 43 -25.06 7.31 16.52
CA ALA A 43 -24.06 8.05 15.74
C ALA A 43 -23.12 7.12 14.97
N ILE A 44 -22.68 5.99 15.56
CA ILE A 44 -21.90 4.97 14.84
C ILE A 44 -22.68 4.38 13.67
N ASP A 45 -23.95 4.03 13.87
CA ASP A 45 -24.79 3.50 12.80
C ASP A 45 -24.94 4.49 11.65
N THR A 46 -25.17 5.77 11.99
CA THR A 46 -25.23 6.86 11.02
C THR A 46 -23.91 6.99 10.25
N LEU A 47 -22.78 7.11 10.95
CA LEU A 47 -21.45 7.27 10.34
C LEU A 47 -21.06 6.07 9.47
N ALA A 48 -21.40 4.84 9.88
CA ALA A 48 -21.12 3.61 9.13
C ALA A 48 -21.91 3.52 7.82
N HIS A 49 -23.12 4.07 7.79
CA HIS A 49 -24.02 4.01 6.62
C HIS A 49 -24.12 5.33 5.84
N GLN A 50 -23.45 6.39 6.29
CA GLN A 50 -23.45 7.68 5.61
C GLN A 50 -22.64 7.62 4.32
N GLY A 51 -23.29 7.93 3.19
CA GLY A 51 -22.63 8.05 1.89
C GLY A 51 -23.50 7.54 0.74
N HIS A 52 -23.00 7.72 -0.49
CA HIS A 52 -23.69 7.22 -1.67
C HIS A 52 -23.72 5.69 -1.69
N ASN A 53 -24.89 5.13 -1.97
CA ASN A 53 -25.10 3.69 -2.02
C ASN A 53 -25.88 3.28 -3.27
N ARG A 54 -25.25 3.45 -4.44
CA ARG A 54 -25.83 3.14 -5.75
C ARG A 54 -26.21 1.65 -5.88
N TYR A 55 -25.48 0.77 -5.20
CA TYR A 55 -25.71 -0.67 -5.21
C TYR A 55 -25.92 -1.16 -3.76
N PRO A 56 -27.13 -0.99 -3.21
CA PRO A 56 -27.41 -1.36 -1.83
C PRO A 56 -27.35 -2.87 -1.63
N LEU A 57 -26.80 -3.29 -0.48
CA LEU A 57 -26.79 -4.68 -0.05
C LEU A 57 -27.93 -4.90 0.95
N LEU A 58 -28.48 -6.12 0.94
CA LEU A 58 -29.61 -6.48 1.81
C LEU A 58 -29.16 -7.05 3.18
N SER A 59 -27.88 -7.39 3.33
CA SER A 59 -27.36 -8.03 4.54
C SER A 59 -26.94 -6.99 5.59
N ARG A 60 -27.27 -7.26 6.86
CA ARG A 60 -26.82 -6.47 8.02
C ARG A 60 -25.46 -6.96 8.50
N SER A 61 -24.43 -6.13 8.34
CA SER A 61 -23.07 -6.43 8.79
C SER A 61 -22.70 -5.76 10.12
N LEU A 62 -23.54 -4.85 10.64
CA LEU A 62 -23.36 -4.15 11.91
C LEU A 62 -24.46 -4.54 12.91
N THR A 63 -24.06 -4.92 14.11
CA THR A 63 -24.97 -5.14 15.25
C THR A 63 -24.67 -4.14 16.35
N LEU A 64 -25.71 -3.51 16.88
CA LEU A 64 -25.61 -2.51 17.95
C LEU A 64 -26.08 -3.15 19.26
N LEU A 65 -25.28 -3.03 20.31
CA LEU A 65 -25.60 -3.54 21.65
C LEU A 65 -25.37 -2.46 22.70
N SER A 66 -26.32 -2.25 23.59
CA SER A 66 -26.07 -1.45 24.77
C SER A 66 -25.00 -2.12 25.65
N LEU A 67 -24.29 -1.35 26.47
CA LEU A 67 -23.33 -1.91 27.45
C LEU A 67 -23.97 -2.97 28.37
N ARG A 68 -25.26 -2.81 28.70
CA ARG A 68 -26.02 -3.75 29.54
C ARG A 68 -26.28 -5.07 28.82
N ASP A 69 -26.62 -5.02 27.53
CA ASP A 69 -26.93 -6.20 26.74
C ASP A 69 -25.68 -6.96 26.31
N ALA A 70 -24.57 -6.25 26.07
CA ALA A 70 -23.29 -6.84 25.71
C ALA A 70 -22.79 -7.85 26.75
N ALA A 71 -23.00 -7.57 28.04
CA ALA A 71 -22.66 -8.50 29.12
C ALA A 71 -23.41 -9.84 29.03
N ARG A 72 -24.58 -9.88 28.39
CA ARG A 72 -25.41 -11.08 28.21
C ARG A 72 -25.15 -11.80 26.88
N GLN A 73 -24.50 -11.14 25.92
CA GLN A 73 -24.30 -11.64 24.56
C GLN A 73 -22.81 -11.89 24.25
N THR A 74 -22.11 -12.53 25.19
CA THR A 74 -20.66 -12.75 25.07
C THR A 74 -20.28 -13.57 23.83
N ASP A 75 -21.09 -14.55 23.44
CA ASP A 75 -20.81 -15.38 22.26
C ASP A 75 -20.84 -14.56 20.97
N LEU A 76 -21.77 -13.59 20.87
CA LEU A 76 -21.84 -12.67 19.74
C LEU A 76 -20.56 -11.82 19.65
N LEU A 77 -20.13 -11.23 20.76
CA LEU A 77 -18.89 -10.45 20.84
C LEU A 77 -17.65 -11.27 20.47
N ARG A 78 -17.61 -12.55 20.89
CA ARG A 78 -16.52 -13.47 20.54
C ARG A 78 -16.52 -13.87 19.08
N SER A 79 -17.67 -13.85 18.40
CA SER A 79 -17.80 -14.20 16.99
C SER A 79 -17.54 -13.03 16.03
N ALA A 80 -17.55 -11.79 16.54
CA ALA A 80 -17.32 -10.60 15.75
C ALA A 80 -15.91 -10.57 15.12
N ASP A 81 -15.82 -10.03 13.91
CA ASP A 81 -14.56 -9.74 13.23
C ASP A 81 -13.85 -8.55 13.86
N MET A 82 -14.63 -7.58 14.34
CA MET A 82 -14.13 -6.40 15.04
C MET A 82 -15.21 -5.82 15.96
N LEU A 83 -14.76 -5.21 17.06
CA LEU A 83 -15.60 -4.51 18.03
C LEU A 83 -15.41 -2.99 17.91
N ILE A 84 -16.52 -2.25 18.01
CA ILE A 84 -16.51 -0.78 18.14
C ILE A 84 -17.05 -0.45 19.53
N LEU A 85 -16.23 0.13 20.40
CA LEU A 85 -16.65 0.59 21.71
C LEU A 85 -17.09 2.05 21.57
N ALA A 86 -18.39 2.35 21.65
CA ALA A 86 -18.94 3.67 21.39
C ALA A 86 -19.32 4.38 22.70
N VAL A 87 -18.60 5.45 23.05
CA VAL A 87 -18.79 6.16 24.30
C VAL A 87 -19.21 7.60 24.03
N ASP A 88 -20.32 8.02 24.62
CA ASP A 88 -20.68 9.44 24.71
C ASP A 88 -19.75 10.14 25.74
N SER A 89 -18.82 10.93 25.23
CA SER A 89 -17.81 11.63 26.03
C SER A 89 -18.40 12.62 27.03
N ARG A 90 -19.59 13.18 26.75
CA ARG A 90 -20.23 14.19 27.60
C ARG A 90 -20.81 13.58 28.87
N ILE A 91 -21.32 12.35 28.75
CA ILE A 91 -21.84 11.56 29.87
C ILE A 91 -20.68 10.93 30.64
N GLY A 92 -19.68 10.43 29.90
CA GLY A 92 -18.57 9.68 30.49
C GLY A 92 -18.97 8.27 30.90
N LEU A 93 -18.04 7.55 31.52
CA LEU A 93 -18.24 6.17 31.97
C LEU A 93 -18.55 6.11 33.45
N THR A 94 -19.53 5.30 33.82
CA THR A 94 -19.70 4.89 35.22
C THR A 94 -18.70 3.80 35.60
N GLY A 95 -18.58 3.49 36.90
CA GLY A 95 -17.76 2.38 37.36
C GLY A 95 -18.15 1.03 36.74
N SER A 96 -19.45 0.78 36.57
CA SER A 96 -19.93 -0.44 35.89
C SER A 96 -19.59 -0.46 34.40
N ASP A 97 -19.64 0.70 33.72
CA ASP A 97 -19.31 0.79 32.30
C ASP A 97 -17.82 0.53 32.07
N ALA A 98 -16.95 1.11 32.92
CA ALA A 98 -15.52 0.86 32.87
C ALA A 98 -15.18 -0.62 33.12
N MET A 99 -15.88 -1.28 34.05
CA MET A 99 -15.72 -2.72 34.28
C MET A 99 -16.17 -3.56 33.06
N ALA A 100 -17.33 -3.24 32.48
CA ALA A 100 -17.83 -3.92 31.28
C ALA A 100 -16.88 -3.73 30.09
N LEU A 101 -16.43 -2.51 29.83
CA LEU A 101 -15.45 -2.21 28.79
C LEU A 101 -14.12 -2.94 29.02
N THR A 102 -13.67 -3.05 30.28
CA THR A 102 -12.46 -3.83 30.61
C THR A 102 -12.63 -5.31 30.28
N GLN A 103 -13.82 -5.88 30.49
CA GLN A 103 -14.09 -7.27 30.14
C GLN A 103 -14.13 -7.47 28.62
N ILE A 104 -14.74 -6.54 27.89
CA ILE A 104 -14.82 -6.59 26.43
C ILE A 104 -13.45 -6.40 25.78
N ASP A 105 -12.63 -5.47 26.27
CA ASP A 105 -11.29 -5.19 25.73
C ASP A 105 -10.29 -6.34 25.96
N ARG A 106 -10.61 -7.28 26.87
CA ARG A 106 -9.84 -8.53 27.05
C ARG A 106 -10.17 -9.61 26.03
N LEU A 107 -11.21 -9.43 25.22
CA LEU A 107 -11.52 -10.39 24.15
C LEU A 107 -10.41 -10.34 23.10
N PRO A 108 -9.99 -11.49 22.55
CA PRO A 108 -8.93 -11.57 21.54
C PRO A 108 -9.46 -11.16 20.16
N ARG A 109 -10.07 -9.99 20.07
CA ARG A 109 -10.68 -9.44 18.85
C ARG A 109 -10.14 -8.04 18.59
N PRO A 110 -9.96 -7.65 17.31
CA PRO A 110 -9.70 -6.27 16.96
C PRO A 110 -10.79 -5.37 17.56
N ALA A 111 -10.38 -4.28 18.21
CA ALA A 111 -11.31 -3.36 18.83
C ALA A 111 -10.82 -1.92 18.73
N VAL A 112 -11.74 -1.01 18.44
CA VAL A 112 -11.50 0.45 18.42
C VAL A 112 -12.43 1.12 19.42
N LEU A 113 -11.92 2.09 20.17
CA LEU A 113 -12.73 2.92 21.06
C LEU A 113 -13.07 4.23 20.34
N MET A 114 -14.35 4.54 20.20
CA MET A 114 -14.84 5.77 19.60
C MET A 114 -15.46 6.65 20.67
N LEU A 115 -14.84 7.80 20.90
CA LEU A 115 -15.28 8.83 21.84
C LEU A 115 -16.07 9.87 21.07
N LEU A 116 -17.38 9.93 21.29
CA LEU A 116 -18.31 10.76 20.51
C LEU A 116 -18.82 11.97 21.31
N PHE A 117 -19.23 13.02 20.60
CA PHE A 117 -19.89 14.22 21.12
C PHE A 117 -19.05 15.14 22.04
N GLY A 118 -17.75 14.87 22.19
CA GLY A 118 -16.86 15.72 22.96
C GLY A 118 -15.39 15.40 22.71
N GLU A 119 -14.54 16.41 22.90
CA GLU A 119 -13.08 16.32 22.73
C GLU A 119 -12.41 15.44 23.79
N ARG A 120 -13.02 15.33 24.97
CA ARG A 120 -12.51 14.59 26.12
C ARG A 120 -13.67 13.97 26.90
N LEU A 121 -13.41 12.87 27.59
CA LEU A 121 -14.37 12.32 28.55
C LEU A 121 -14.67 13.33 29.66
N ALA A 122 -15.90 13.29 30.16
CA ALA A 122 -16.33 14.05 31.33
C ALA A 122 -15.36 13.85 32.50
N ALA A 123 -15.08 14.92 33.24
CA ALA A 123 -14.08 14.90 34.34
C ALA A 123 -14.41 13.87 35.45
N ALA A 124 -15.70 13.57 35.66
CA ALA A 124 -16.17 12.58 36.63
C ALA A 124 -16.20 11.14 36.07
N SER A 125 -15.76 10.93 34.82
CA SER A 125 -15.75 9.62 34.18
C SER A 125 -14.80 8.66 34.89
N ALA A 126 -15.23 7.41 35.04
CA ALA A 126 -14.34 6.32 35.37
C ALA A 126 -13.20 6.20 34.33
N PRO A 127 -12.00 5.76 34.74
CA PRO A 127 -10.86 5.64 33.85
C PRO A 127 -11.10 4.57 32.79
N LEU A 128 -10.60 4.84 31.58
CA LEU A 128 -10.56 3.87 30.49
C LEU A 128 -9.50 2.79 30.75
N PRO A 129 -9.70 1.56 30.25
CA PRO A 129 -8.63 0.59 30.14
C PRO A 129 -7.47 1.18 29.31
N PRO A 130 -6.18 1.04 29.72
CA PRO A 130 -5.05 1.63 29.00
C PRO A 130 -4.97 1.19 27.52
N SER A 131 -5.29 -0.07 27.27
CA SER A 131 -5.33 -0.69 25.95
C SER A 131 -6.45 -0.14 25.06
N ALA A 132 -7.62 0.16 25.64
CA ALA A 132 -8.71 0.84 24.94
C ALA A 132 -8.38 2.32 24.69
N ALA A 133 -7.75 3.00 25.66
CA ALA A 133 -7.33 4.39 25.53
C ALA A 133 -6.27 4.59 24.42
N ALA A 134 -5.34 3.64 24.28
CA ALA A 134 -4.35 3.66 23.19
C ALA A 134 -4.97 3.49 21.78
N ARG A 135 -6.20 2.98 21.71
CA ARG A 135 -6.96 2.71 20.48
C ARG A 135 -8.15 3.67 20.32
N ALA A 136 -8.10 4.82 21.01
CA ALA A 136 -9.18 5.79 21.04
C ALA A 136 -9.17 6.72 19.82
N VAL A 137 -10.34 6.87 19.20
CA VAL A 137 -10.63 7.79 18.10
C VAL A 137 -11.65 8.79 18.60
N VAL A 138 -11.30 10.07 18.57
CA VAL A 138 -12.19 11.14 19.03
C VAL A 138 -12.96 11.74 17.86
N ILE A 139 -14.29 11.74 17.98
CA ILE A 139 -15.24 12.34 17.05
C ILE A 139 -16.09 13.34 17.86
N PRO A 140 -15.60 14.59 18.02
CA PRO A 140 -16.23 15.59 18.89
C PRO A 140 -17.63 15.97 18.44
N ASP A 141 -17.84 16.01 17.13
CA ASP A 141 -19.11 16.34 16.49
C ASP A 141 -19.36 15.34 15.36
N PRO A 142 -20.26 14.36 15.54
CA PRO A 142 -20.60 13.37 14.52
C PRO A 142 -21.27 13.97 13.27
N ASP A 143 -21.83 15.17 13.35
CA ASP A 143 -22.50 15.84 12.23
C ASP A 143 -21.51 16.67 11.39
N HIS A 144 -20.30 16.92 11.89
CA HIS A 144 -19.28 17.63 11.15
C HIS A 144 -18.84 16.84 9.91
N ASN A 145 -18.52 17.55 8.81
CA ASN A 145 -18.08 16.95 7.54
C ASN A 145 -16.83 16.04 7.61
N SER A 146 -16.11 16.03 8.73
CA SER A 146 -14.89 15.25 8.93
C SER A 146 -15.12 14.01 9.77
N ALA A 147 -16.29 13.87 10.39
CA ALA A 147 -16.63 12.78 11.29
C ALA A 147 -16.57 11.42 10.58
N VAL A 148 -17.20 11.30 9.40
CA VAL A 148 -17.15 10.07 8.59
C VAL A 148 -15.72 9.67 8.25
N ARG A 149 -14.87 10.64 7.88
CA ARG A 149 -13.47 10.35 7.56
C ARG A 149 -12.72 9.84 8.80
N ARG A 150 -12.86 10.52 9.94
CA ARG A 150 -12.23 10.11 11.22
C ARG A 150 -12.70 8.72 11.66
N PHE A 151 -14.01 8.46 11.56
CA PHE A 151 -14.61 7.15 11.79
C PHE A 151 -13.97 6.09 10.91
N ALA A 152 -13.94 6.30 9.60
CA ALA A 152 -13.41 5.35 8.64
C ALA A 152 -11.90 5.10 8.77
N GLU A 153 -11.12 6.15 9.04
CA GLU A 153 -9.68 6.04 9.29
C GLU A 153 -9.39 5.18 10.52
N GLY A 154 -10.07 5.48 11.65
CA GLY A 154 -9.95 4.71 12.88
C GLY A 154 -10.46 3.28 12.76
N PHE A 155 -11.52 3.07 11.97
CA PHE A 155 -12.05 1.75 11.65
C PHE A 155 -11.02 0.89 10.91
N TYR A 156 -10.42 1.40 9.83
CA TYR A 156 -9.44 0.62 9.05
C TYR A 156 -8.07 0.47 9.71
N GLU A 157 -7.72 1.34 10.66
CA GLU A 157 -6.49 1.17 11.45
C GLU A 157 -6.53 -0.10 12.30
N HIS A 158 -7.73 -0.51 12.73
CA HIS A 158 -7.92 -1.67 13.61
C HIS A 158 -8.47 -2.89 12.88
N LEU A 159 -9.17 -2.74 11.75
CA LEU A 159 -9.64 -3.87 10.96
C LEU A 159 -8.48 -4.55 10.20
N PRO A 160 -8.38 -5.89 10.19
CA PRO A 160 -7.42 -6.60 9.35
C PRO A 160 -7.50 -6.22 7.87
N ALA A 161 -6.35 -6.03 7.21
CA ALA A 161 -6.28 -5.60 5.82
C ALA A 161 -7.04 -6.52 4.85
N THR A 162 -7.08 -7.81 5.13
CA THR A 162 -7.82 -8.82 4.34
C THR A 162 -9.33 -8.59 4.34
N GLN A 163 -9.87 -7.84 5.30
CA GLN A 163 -11.30 -7.55 5.44
C GLN A 163 -11.68 -6.15 4.93
N HIS A 164 -10.71 -5.33 4.49
CA HIS A 164 -10.95 -3.94 4.10
C HIS A 164 -11.91 -3.82 2.92
N LEU A 165 -11.78 -4.68 1.90
CA LEU A 165 -12.65 -4.66 0.73
C LEU A 165 -14.09 -5.06 1.09
N ALA A 166 -14.27 -6.07 1.92
CA ALA A 166 -15.58 -6.49 2.41
C ALA A 166 -16.24 -5.40 3.27
N ALA A 167 -15.46 -4.72 4.11
CA ALA A 167 -15.94 -3.61 4.91
C ALA A 167 -16.38 -2.44 4.04
N ALA A 168 -15.59 -2.04 3.05
CA ALA A 168 -16.00 -1.01 2.09
C ALA A 168 -17.29 -1.41 1.37
N ARG A 169 -17.39 -2.68 0.95
CA ARG A 169 -18.60 -3.21 0.32
C ARG A 169 -19.82 -3.09 1.22
N CYS A 170 -19.70 -3.46 2.50
CA CYS A 170 -20.81 -3.46 3.46
C CYS A 170 -21.20 -2.06 3.98
N PHE A 171 -20.23 -1.17 4.18
CA PHE A 171 -20.41 0.08 4.91
C PHE A 171 -20.10 1.30 4.02
N PRO A 172 -21.13 2.03 3.54
CA PRO A 172 -20.94 3.25 2.75
C PRO A 172 -20.00 4.28 3.41
N GLY A 173 -20.06 4.42 4.73
CA GLY A 173 -19.27 5.37 5.52
C GLY A 173 -17.76 5.20 5.40
N VAL A 174 -17.28 4.01 5.07
CA VAL A 174 -15.84 3.72 4.96
C VAL A 174 -15.36 3.59 3.51
N ARG A 175 -16.25 3.69 2.52
CA ARG A 175 -15.89 3.49 1.10
C ARG A 175 -14.92 4.53 0.57
N ALA A 176 -15.15 5.80 0.88
CA ALA A 176 -14.33 6.90 0.39
C ALA A 176 -12.87 6.78 0.84
N VAL A 177 -12.65 6.40 2.11
CA VAL A 177 -11.31 6.20 2.67
C VAL A 177 -10.63 4.98 2.02
N TYR A 178 -11.35 3.88 1.83
CA TYR A 178 -10.82 2.71 1.10
C TYR A 178 -10.44 3.05 -0.34
N ALA A 179 -11.33 3.75 -1.06
CA ALA A 179 -11.11 4.15 -2.45
C ALA A 179 -9.84 5.00 -2.57
N ARG A 180 -9.70 6.04 -1.73
CA ARG A 180 -8.50 6.88 -1.71
C ARG A 180 -7.24 6.06 -1.42
N ARG A 181 -7.24 5.22 -0.37
CA ARG A 181 -6.07 4.36 -0.03
C ARG A 181 -5.69 3.42 -1.17
N LEU A 182 -6.67 2.81 -1.84
CA LEU A 182 -6.45 1.93 -2.98
C LEU A 182 -5.88 2.68 -4.19
N ILE A 183 -6.41 3.86 -4.50
CA ILE A 183 -5.93 4.70 -5.61
C ILE A 183 -4.49 5.16 -5.35
N ASP A 184 -4.21 5.66 -4.15
CA ASP A 184 -2.89 6.15 -3.78
C ASP A 184 -1.84 5.04 -3.80
N SER A 185 -2.14 3.88 -3.22
CA SER A 185 -1.23 2.72 -3.20
C SER A 185 -0.97 2.16 -4.60
N THR A 186 -2.00 2.06 -5.45
CA THR A 186 -1.85 1.61 -6.84
C THR A 186 -1.01 2.62 -7.65
N SER A 187 -1.27 3.91 -7.47
CA SER A 187 -0.51 4.98 -8.12
C SER A 187 0.97 4.96 -7.71
N MET A 188 1.24 4.72 -6.43
CA MET A 188 2.60 4.56 -5.91
C MET A 188 3.29 3.32 -6.46
N THR A 189 2.58 2.18 -6.53
CA THR A 189 3.13 0.93 -7.10
C THR A 189 3.52 1.13 -8.57
N ASN A 190 2.67 1.80 -9.35
CA ASN A 190 2.95 2.11 -10.74
C ASN A 190 4.11 3.11 -10.92
N ALA A 191 4.24 4.08 -10.01
CA ALA A 191 5.36 5.00 -9.97
C ALA A 191 6.68 4.26 -9.66
N ALA A 192 6.69 3.38 -8.65
CA ALA A 192 7.85 2.58 -8.28
C ALA A 192 8.27 1.61 -9.41
N TYR A 193 7.30 1.01 -10.10
CA TYR A 193 7.58 0.19 -11.29
C TYR A 193 8.18 1.01 -12.44
N ALA A 194 7.64 2.21 -12.70
CA ALA A 194 8.20 3.13 -13.69
C ALA A 194 9.63 3.58 -13.33
N LEU A 195 9.94 3.71 -12.04
CA LEU A 195 11.29 3.98 -11.55
C LEU A 195 12.23 2.79 -11.80
N ALA A 196 11.81 1.59 -11.41
CA ALA A 196 12.60 0.36 -11.56
C ALA A 196 12.93 0.07 -13.04
N SER A 197 11.95 0.23 -13.93
CA SER A 197 12.13 0.10 -15.39
C SER A 197 12.94 1.24 -16.04
N SER A 198 13.34 2.25 -15.27
CA SER A 198 14.18 3.36 -15.73
C SER A 198 15.64 3.24 -15.29
N LEU A 199 15.98 2.23 -14.48
CA LEU A 199 17.37 1.89 -14.19
C LEU A 199 17.99 1.23 -15.44
N PRO A 200 19.28 1.50 -15.76
CA PRO A 200 19.90 1.06 -17.02
C PRO A 200 19.74 -0.44 -17.28
N GLU A 201 19.36 -0.78 -18.52
CA GLU A 201 19.33 -2.15 -19.06
C GLU A 201 20.70 -2.83 -18.90
N GLN A 202 20.86 -3.71 -17.91
CA GLN A 202 22.06 -4.57 -17.79
C GLN A 202 21.71 -6.06 -17.61
N ILE A 203 20.51 -6.51 -17.97
CA ILE A 203 20.21 -7.96 -18.03
C ILE A 203 19.61 -8.31 -19.41
N PRO A 204 20.46 -8.68 -20.39
CA PRO A 204 20.08 -8.93 -21.78
C PRO A 204 19.45 -10.32 -21.99
N ILE A 205 18.65 -10.83 -21.05
CA ILE A 205 18.21 -12.25 -21.07
C ILE A 205 16.74 -12.42 -21.52
N LEU A 206 15.91 -11.38 -21.50
CA LEU A 206 14.50 -11.50 -21.90
C LEU A 206 14.23 -10.63 -23.12
N GLY A 207 14.14 -11.26 -24.29
CA GLY A 207 13.88 -10.64 -25.60
C GLY A 207 12.47 -10.05 -25.79
N ILE A 208 11.89 -9.44 -24.75
CA ILE A 208 10.66 -8.65 -24.82
C ILE A 208 11.07 -7.18 -24.71
N PRO A 209 10.67 -6.29 -25.63
CA PRO A 209 10.91 -4.85 -25.48
C PRO A 209 10.29 -4.38 -24.16
N PHE A 210 11.10 -3.90 -23.20
CA PHE A 210 10.67 -3.48 -21.87
C PHE A 210 9.46 -2.52 -21.90
N ALA A 211 9.40 -1.62 -22.89
CA ALA A 211 8.28 -0.70 -23.09
C ALA A 211 6.91 -1.38 -23.27
N VAL A 212 6.84 -2.59 -23.83
CA VAL A 212 5.58 -3.34 -23.99
C VAL A 212 5.20 -4.07 -22.70
N ALA A 213 6.18 -4.63 -21.99
CA ALA A 213 5.97 -5.22 -20.68
C ALA A 213 5.50 -4.17 -19.65
N ASP A 214 6.05 -2.96 -19.71
CA ASP A 214 5.69 -1.84 -18.85
C ASP A 214 4.22 -1.44 -18.99
N ILE A 215 3.74 -1.32 -20.22
CA ILE A 215 2.33 -0.99 -20.49
C ILE A 215 1.40 -2.09 -19.97
N LEU A 216 1.76 -3.37 -20.12
CA LEU A 216 0.93 -4.48 -19.68
C LEU A 216 0.82 -4.56 -18.15
N VAL A 217 1.94 -4.40 -17.43
CA VAL A 217 1.97 -4.42 -15.96
C VAL A 217 1.19 -3.23 -15.38
N LEU A 218 1.42 -2.02 -15.89
CA LEU A 218 0.72 -0.81 -15.42
C LEU A 218 -0.79 -0.89 -15.65
N THR A 219 -1.21 -1.41 -16.81
CA THR A 219 -2.63 -1.55 -17.15
C THR A 219 -3.30 -2.64 -16.32
N LYS A 220 -2.58 -3.72 -15.97
CA LYS A 220 -3.07 -4.75 -15.05
C LYS A 220 -3.41 -4.16 -13.68
N ASN A 221 -2.49 -3.40 -13.09
CA ASN A 221 -2.69 -2.77 -11.78
C ASN A 221 -3.90 -1.80 -11.79
N GLN A 222 -4.04 -1.01 -12.85
CA GLN A 222 -5.19 -0.12 -13.03
C GLN A 222 -6.50 -0.89 -13.15
N ALA A 223 -6.54 -1.98 -13.93
CA ALA A 223 -7.72 -2.82 -14.07
C ALA A 223 -8.14 -3.47 -12.73
N ILE A 224 -7.18 -3.98 -11.95
CA ILE A 224 -7.42 -4.54 -10.61
C ILE A 224 -7.99 -3.48 -9.68
N MET A 225 -7.40 -2.29 -9.65
CA MET A 225 -7.88 -1.17 -8.85
C MET A 225 -9.33 -0.81 -9.20
N VAL A 226 -9.64 -0.64 -10.48
CA VAL A 226 -11.01 -0.31 -10.93
C VAL A 226 -12.00 -1.42 -10.55
N TYR A 227 -11.60 -2.68 -10.65
CA TYR A 227 -12.46 -3.81 -10.25
C TYR A 227 -12.71 -3.84 -8.73
N ARG A 228 -11.68 -3.61 -7.91
CA ARG A 228 -11.81 -3.51 -6.45
C ARG A 228 -12.68 -2.31 -6.05
N LEU A 229 -12.56 -1.17 -6.72
CA LEU A 229 -13.46 -0.02 -6.51
C LEU A 229 -14.91 -0.38 -6.83
N ALA A 230 -15.17 -1.08 -7.93
CA ALA A 230 -16.52 -1.53 -8.29
C ALA A 230 -17.14 -2.38 -7.17
N LEU A 231 -16.39 -3.39 -6.71
CA LEU A 231 -16.85 -4.30 -5.66
C LEU A 231 -17.04 -3.60 -4.32
N ALA A 232 -16.14 -2.68 -3.95
CA ALA A 232 -16.24 -1.85 -2.75
C ALA A 232 -17.50 -0.97 -2.74
N TYR A 233 -17.96 -0.53 -3.92
CA TYR A 233 -19.19 0.25 -4.06
C TYR A 233 -20.46 -0.59 -4.22
N GLY A 234 -20.35 -1.93 -4.09
CA GLY A 234 -21.48 -2.84 -4.14
C GLY A 234 -21.85 -3.31 -5.55
N ALA A 235 -21.12 -2.88 -6.60
CA ALA A 235 -21.42 -3.29 -7.97
C ALA A 235 -21.47 -4.83 -8.08
N PRO A 236 -22.37 -5.38 -8.92
CA PRO A 236 -22.52 -6.83 -9.03
C PRO A 236 -21.22 -7.46 -9.56
N PRO A 237 -20.84 -8.67 -9.12
CA PRO A 237 -19.57 -9.28 -9.54
C PRO A 237 -19.48 -9.54 -11.04
N ASP A 238 -20.62 -9.81 -11.68
CA ASP A 238 -20.76 -9.99 -13.13
C ASP A 238 -20.54 -8.67 -13.91
N PHE A 239 -20.43 -7.54 -13.21
CA PHE A 239 -19.96 -6.27 -13.76
C PHE A 239 -18.57 -6.39 -14.40
N ARG A 240 -17.82 -7.47 -14.13
CA ARG A 240 -16.64 -7.84 -14.94
C ARG A 240 -16.93 -7.86 -16.44
N GLN A 241 -18.12 -8.30 -16.86
CA GLN A 241 -18.51 -8.31 -18.28
C GLN A 241 -18.81 -6.88 -18.78
N ARG A 242 -19.26 -6.00 -17.88
CA ARG A 242 -19.61 -4.59 -18.15
C ARG A 242 -18.44 -3.63 -17.97
N ILE A 243 -17.34 -4.06 -17.36
CA ILE A 243 -16.15 -3.23 -17.18
C ILE A 243 -15.56 -2.80 -18.53
N ALA A 244 -15.74 -3.61 -19.59
CA ALA A 244 -15.33 -3.26 -20.96
C ALA A 244 -16.22 -2.16 -21.59
N GLU A 245 -17.46 -2.03 -21.14
CA GLU A 245 -18.39 -0.97 -21.57
C GLU A 245 -18.15 0.32 -20.78
N VAL A 246 -17.73 0.18 -19.52
CA VAL A 246 -17.44 1.31 -18.62
C VAL A 246 -16.01 1.82 -18.76
N MET A 247 -15.04 0.99 -19.14
CA MET A 247 -13.63 1.39 -19.33
C MET A 247 -13.43 2.50 -20.38
N PRO A 248 -14.14 2.55 -21.53
CA PRO A 248 -14.06 3.69 -22.45
C PRO A 248 -14.73 4.96 -21.93
N VAL A 249 -15.74 4.80 -21.06
CA VAL A 249 -16.59 5.86 -20.49
C VAL A 249 -15.91 6.50 -19.27
N VAL A 250 -15.32 5.69 -18.39
CA VAL A 250 -14.42 6.10 -17.29
C VAL A 250 -13.03 6.48 -17.83
N GLY A 251 -12.56 5.78 -18.85
CA GLY A 251 -11.24 5.94 -19.45
C GLY A 251 -11.30 6.62 -20.80
N GLY A 252 -11.86 7.84 -20.84
CA GLY A 252 -11.95 8.69 -22.02
C GLY A 252 -10.73 8.58 -22.94
N ALA A 253 -10.81 7.68 -23.93
CA ALA A 253 -9.69 7.33 -24.81
C ALA A 253 -9.25 8.50 -25.72
N PHE A 254 -9.99 9.62 -25.65
CA PHE A 254 -9.68 10.91 -26.24
C PHE A 254 -9.01 11.89 -25.27
N VAL A 255 -9.40 11.94 -23.99
CA VAL A 255 -8.75 12.78 -22.96
C VAL A 255 -7.35 12.22 -22.63
N TRP A 256 -7.24 10.89 -22.54
CA TRP A 256 -5.98 10.21 -22.25
C TRP A 256 -4.91 10.43 -23.32
N ARG A 257 -5.31 10.66 -24.58
CA ARG A 257 -4.35 10.90 -25.68
C ARG A 257 -3.81 12.32 -25.68
N GLU A 258 -4.64 13.31 -25.32
CA GLU A 258 -4.17 14.69 -25.11
C GLU A 258 -3.28 14.78 -23.88
N LEU A 259 -3.70 14.21 -22.75
CA LEU A 259 -2.87 14.13 -21.55
C LEU A 259 -1.57 13.37 -21.83
N ALA A 260 -1.62 12.20 -22.45
CA ALA A 260 -0.42 11.48 -22.85
C ALA A 260 0.45 12.30 -23.80
N ARG A 261 -0.09 13.11 -24.71
CA ARG A 261 0.72 14.00 -25.57
C ARG A 261 1.31 15.19 -24.83
N THR A 262 0.63 15.78 -23.84
CA THR A 262 1.20 16.80 -22.96
C THR A 262 2.31 16.20 -22.09
N LEU A 263 2.07 15.00 -21.54
CA LEU A 263 3.01 14.27 -20.69
C LEU A 263 4.21 13.72 -21.49
N VAL A 264 3.99 13.23 -22.72
CA VAL A 264 5.02 12.80 -23.68
C VAL A 264 5.73 13.98 -24.34
N GLY A 265 5.07 15.12 -24.52
CA GLY A 265 5.70 16.36 -25.00
C GLY A 265 6.71 16.94 -24.00
N LEU A 266 6.61 16.55 -22.73
CA LEU A 266 7.59 16.83 -21.67
C LEU A 266 8.68 15.74 -21.55
N ALA A 267 8.49 14.58 -22.19
CA ALA A 267 9.33 13.40 -22.07
C ALA A 267 10.66 13.38 -22.87
N PRO A 268 10.88 14.09 -24.00
CA PRO A 268 12.09 13.83 -24.78
C PRO A 268 13.36 14.44 -24.17
N VAL A 269 13.25 15.26 -23.11
CA VAL A 269 14.38 16.06 -22.59
C VAL A 269 14.67 15.84 -21.09
N TRP A 270 13.80 15.16 -20.33
CA TRP A 270 13.89 15.23 -18.86
C TRP A 270 13.72 13.88 -18.16
N GLY A 271 14.83 13.14 -17.98
CA GLY A 271 15.13 12.24 -16.84
C GLY A 271 14.10 11.23 -16.28
N VAL A 272 14.49 10.53 -15.23
CA VAL A 272 13.67 9.49 -14.56
C VAL A 272 12.48 10.09 -13.78
N VAL A 273 12.64 11.29 -13.21
CA VAL A 273 11.63 11.95 -12.36
C VAL A 273 10.30 12.19 -13.10
N PRO A 274 10.26 12.83 -14.30
CA PRO A 274 9.02 13.01 -15.05
C PRO A 274 8.32 11.71 -15.43
N LYS A 275 9.05 10.66 -15.84
CA LYS A 275 8.46 9.35 -16.18
C LYS A 275 7.72 8.74 -14.98
N VAL A 276 8.32 8.78 -13.79
CA VAL A 276 7.72 8.31 -12.54
C VAL A 276 6.49 9.15 -12.16
N GLY A 277 6.59 10.48 -12.27
CA GLY A 277 5.47 11.38 -12.00
C GLY A 277 4.28 11.17 -12.93
N ILE A 278 4.52 10.91 -14.23
CA ILE A 278 3.49 10.59 -15.22
C ILE A 278 2.77 9.29 -14.88
N ALA A 279 3.52 8.24 -14.51
CA ALA A 279 2.94 6.94 -14.13
C ALA A 279 2.04 7.05 -12.89
N TYR A 280 2.46 7.83 -11.89
CA TYR A 280 1.65 8.14 -10.72
C TYR A 280 0.37 8.88 -11.11
N ALA A 281 0.51 10.03 -11.78
CA ALA A 281 -0.61 10.94 -12.07
C ALA A 281 -1.68 10.25 -12.93
N GLY A 282 -1.26 9.44 -13.90
CA GLY A 282 -2.19 8.74 -14.76
C GLY A 282 -3.01 7.65 -14.08
N THR A 283 -2.36 6.92 -13.18
CA THR A 283 -3.03 5.91 -12.36
C THR A 283 -4.01 6.57 -11.39
N TYR A 284 -3.58 7.66 -10.76
CA TYR A 284 -4.41 8.42 -9.82
C TYR A 284 -5.67 8.97 -10.50
N ALA A 285 -5.51 9.64 -11.65
CA ALA A 285 -6.62 10.21 -12.40
C ALA A 285 -7.63 9.14 -12.86
N THR A 286 -7.13 7.99 -13.33
CA THR A 286 -7.97 6.83 -13.70
C THR A 286 -8.76 6.32 -12.49
N GLY A 287 -8.10 6.20 -11.34
CA GLY A 287 -8.73 5.80 -10.08
C GLY A 287 -9.81 6.77 -9.63
N MET A 288 -9.55 8.08 -9.69
CA MET A 288 -10.52 9.12 -9.33
C MET A 288 -11.75 9.10 -10.22
N ALA A 289 -11.56 8.96 -11.53
CA ALA A 289 -12.66 8.84 -12.50
C ALA A 289 -13.52 7.60 -12.22
N ALA A 290 -12.89 6.46 -11.98
CA ALA A 290 -13.59 5.23 -11.64
C ALA A 290 -14.36 5.37 -10.32
N TRP A 291 -13.72 5.93 -9.29
CA TRP A 291 -14.34 6.16 -7.98
C TRP A 291 -15.59 7.03 -8.11
N ARG A 292 -15.51 8.18 -8.80
CA ARG A 292 -16.68 9.06 -9.02
C ARG A 292 -17.81 8.35 -9.75
N TRP A 293 -17.49 7.60 -10.79
CA TRP A 293 -18.50 6.82 -11.52
C TRP A 293 -19.22 5.78 -10.64
N TYR A 294 -18.50 5.08 -9.77
CA TYR A 294 -19.13 4.09 -8.87
C TYR A 294 -19.88 4.74 -7.71
N GLU A 295 -19.41 5.89 -7.24
CA GLU A 295 -20.03 6.65 -6.15
C GLU A 295 -21.34 7.29 -6.58
N THR A 296 -21.33 8.12 -7.63
CA THR A 296 -22.50 8.93 -8.03
C THR A 296 -23.10 8.50 -9.37
N GLY A 297 -22.36 7.75 -10.19
CA GLY A 297 -22.74 7.47 -11.58
C GLY A 297 -22.45 8.60 -12.55
N GLU A 298 -21.73 9.63 -12.11
CA GLU A 298 -21.37 10.78 -12.92
C GLU A 298 -19.96 10.62 -13.51
N LEU A 299 -19.77 11.22 -14.68
CA LEU A 299 -18.44 11.38 -15.26
C LEU A 299 -17.83 12.68 -14.77
N ILE A 300 -16.53 12.65 -14.47
CA ILE A 300 -15.79 13.86 -14.12
C ILE A 300 -15.73 14.75 -15.37
N PRO A 301 -16.15 16.03 -15.28
CA PRO A 301 -16.00 16.99 -16.37
C PRO A 301 -14.55 17.09 -16.82
N ARG A 302 -14.32 17.35 -18.12
CA ARG A 302 -12.97 17.34 -18.69
C ARG A 302 -12.04 18.34 -18.00
N GLU A 303 -12.55 19.52 -17.68
CA GLU A 303 -11.82 20.62 -17.04
C GLU A 303 -11.37 20.21 -15.63
N GLU A 304 -12.26 19.59 -14.88
CA GLU A 304 -11.95 19.09 -13.54
C GLU A 304 -10.95 17.92 -13.59
N LEU A 305 -11.09 17.02 -14.57
CA LEU A 305 -10.14 15.92 -14.76
C LEU A 305 -8.74 16.45 -15.10
N VAL A 306 -8.62 17.48 -15.94
CA VAL A 306 -7.33 18.13 -16.23
C VAL A 306 -6.72 18.74 -14.97
N ARG A 307 -7.54 19.39 -14.12
CA ARG A 307 -7.08 19.92 -12.83
C ARG A 307 -6.57 18.80 -11.91
N ILE A 308 -7.34 17.73 -11.73
CA ILE A 308 -6.98 16.57 -10.91
C ILE A 308 -5.65 15.96 -11.40
N VAL A 309 -5.46 15.84 -12.72
CA VAL A 309 -4.21 15.33 -13.29
C VAL A 309 -3.04 16.27 -13.02
N GLY A 310 -3.23 17.58 -13.14
CA GLY A 310 -2.19 18.57 -12.82
C GLY A 310 -1.76 18.50 -11.37
N GLU A 311 -2.72 18.46 -10.43
CA GLU A 311 -2.45 18.30 -8.99
C GLU A 311 -1.74 16.96 -8.71
N ALA A 312 -2.23 15.88 -9.31
CA ALA A 312 -1.63 14.54 -9.17
C ALA A 312 -0.23 14.47 -9.77
N GLN A 313 0.08 15.26 -10.81
CA GLN A 313 1.42 15.35 -11.39
C GLN A 313 2.38 16.05 -10.44
N THR A 314 1.98 17.16 -9.81
CA THR A 314 2.80 17.83 -8.80
C THR A 314 3.10 16.89 -7.63
N ILE A 315 2.07 16.20 -7.12
CA ILE A 315 2.22 15.19 -6.06
C ILE A 315 3.12 14.05 -6.54
N GLY A 316 2.89 13.54 -7.74
CA GLY A 316 3.64 12.43 -8.34
C GLY A 316 5.11 12.77 -8.55
N MET A 317 5.44 14.00 -8.96
CA MET A 317 6.83 14.46 -9.10
C MET A 317 7.53 14.62 -7.75
N ALA A 318 6.83 15.12 -6.72
CA ALA A 318 7.38 15.19 -5.38
C ALA A 318 7.69 13.79 -4.83
N LYS A 319 6.73 12.87 -4.94
CA LYS A 319 6.90 11.45 -4.60
C LYS A 319 7.99 10.77 -5.42
N ALA A 320 8.11 11.09 -6.71
CA ALA A 320 9.16 10.55 -7.56
C ALA A 320 10.57 10.93 -7.06
N ARG A 321 10.76 12.19 -6.66
CA ARG A 321 12.04 12.64 -6.09
C ARG A 321 12.36 11.88 -4.80
N GLU A 322 11.39 11.76 -3.91
CA GLU A 322 11.52 11.00 -2.66
C GLU A 322 11.89 9.52 -2.92
N LEU A 323 11.18 8.85 -3.83
CA LEU A 323 11.48 7.46 -4.21
C LEU A 323 12.90 7.30 -4.79
N ILE A 324 13.36 8.26 -5.59
CA ILE A 324 14.70 8.25 -6.17
C ILE A 324 15.76 8.47 -5.09
N GLU A 325 15.52 9.40 -4.16
CA GLU A 325 16.41 9.64 -3.02
C GLU A 325 16.52 8.39 -2.14
N GLN A 326 15.39 7.74 -1.82
CA GLN A 326 15.37 6.48 -1.08
C GLN A 326 16.12 5.36 -1.83
N ALA A 327 15.92 5.23 -3.14
CA ALA A 327 16.62 4.25 -3.95
C ALA A 327 18.14 4.50 -4.01
N ARG A 328 18.58 5.77 -4.08
CA ARG A 328 19.99 6.15 -4.01
C ARG A 328 20.60 5.84 -2.65
N ALA A 329 19.94 6.22 -1.55
CA ALA A 329 20.41 5.94 -0.20
C ALA A 329 20.55 4.43 0.05
N THR A 330 19.58 3.63 -0.44
CA THR A 330 19.62 2.16 -0.33
C THR A 330 20.75 1.57 -1.18
N GLY A 331 20.96 2.09 -2.40
CA GLY A 331 22.05 1.68 -3.29
C GLY A 331 23.44 2.01 -2.72
N GLU A 332 23.61 3.20 -2.13
CA GLU A 332 24.84 3.62 -1.45
C GLU A 332 25.14 2.77 -0.22
N ALA A 333 24.14 2.48 0.61
CA ALA A 333 24.28 1.60 1.76
C ALA A 333 24.71 0.19 1.34
N THR A 334 24.04 -0.39 0.34
CA THR A 334 24.34 -1.73 -0.19
C THR A 334 25.73 -1.79 -0.83
N GLY A 335 26.09 -0.77 -1.61
CA GLY A 335 27.40 -0.64 -2.25
C GLY A 335 28.53 -0.44 -1.24
N ALA A 336 28.30 0.33 -0.17
CA ALA A 336 29.25 0.49 0.92
C ALA A 336 29.50 -0.84 1.64
N THR A 337 28.46 -1.62 1.95
CA THR A 337 28.60 -2.95 2.57
C THR A 337 29.36 -3.93 1.66
N ALA A 338 29.08 -3.92 0.36
CA ALA A 338 29.78 -4.76 -0.62
C ALA A 338 31.27 -4.38 -0.74
N LYS A 339 31.58 -3.08 -0.76
CA LYS A 339 32.96 -2.56 -0.81
C LYS A 339 33.74 -2.88 0.46
N GLU A 340 33.08 -2.83 1.62
CA GLU A 340 33.68 -3.19 2.91
C GLU A 340 34.00 -4.70 2.99
N MET A 341 33.09 -5.56 2.53
CA MET A 341 33.36 -7.00 2.41
C MET A 341 34.51 -7.30 1.45
N ALA A 342 34.55 -6.64 0.28
CA ALA A 342 35.64 -6.80 -0.68
C ALA A 342 36.99 -6.34 -0.11
N GLY A 343 37.02 -5.24 0.64
CA GLY A 343 38.21 -4.76 1.35
C GLY A 343 38.72 -5.78 2.37
N ARG A 344 37.84 -6.33 3.22
CA ARG A 344 38.22 -7.36 4.21
C ARG A 344 38.77 -8.63 3.58
N VAL A 345 38.23 -9.05 2.43
CA VAL A 345 38.75 -10.20 1.67
C VAL A 345 40.12 -9.90 1.09
N ALA A 346 40.31 -8.71 0.50
CA ALA A 346 41.60 -8.27 -0.04
C ALA A 346 42.68 -8.20 1.05
N ASP A 347 42.35 -7.66 2.22
CA ASP A 347 43.25 -7.58 3.37
C ASP A 347 43.63 -8.98 3.88
N HIS A 348 42.66 -9.89 3.96
CA HIS A 348 42.90 -11.27 4.38
C HIS A 348 43.83 -12.01 3.40
N VAL A 349 43.63 -11.84 2.10
CA VAL A 349 44.51 -12.38 1.05
C VAL A 349 45.91 -11.77 1.14
N GLY A 350 46.02 -10.45 1.35
CA GLY A 350 47.30 -9.76 1.55
C GLY A 350 48.08 -10.31 2.75
N HIS A 351 47.41 -10.55 3.88
CA HIS A 351 48.02 -11.16 5.06
C HIS A 351 48.50 -12.60 4.81
N LEU A 352 47.75 -13.41 4.06
CA LEU A 352 48.16 -14.76 3.72
C LEU A 352 49.38 -14.80 2.79
N VAL A 353 49.45 -13.88 1.83
CA VAL A 353 50.60 -13.72 0.93
C VAL A 353 51.85 -13.29 1.71
N GLU A 354 51.70 -12.34 2.64
CA GLU A 354 52.82 -11.88 3.48
C GLU A 354 53.29 -12.98 4.45
N GLN A 355 52.38 -13.76 5.04
CA GLN A 355 52.73 -14.93 5.85
C GLN A 355 53.46 -16.00 5.03
N ALA A 356 53.04 -16.24 3.78
CA ALA A 356 53.72 -17.18 2.88
C ALA A 356 55.13 -16.68 2.52
N ARG A 357 55.30 -15.37 2.28
CA ARG A 357 56.58 -14.73 1.99
C ARG A 357 57.54 -14.82 3.19
N GLN A 358 57.06 -14.58 4.40
CA GLN A 358 57.84 -14.69 5.63
C GLN A 358 58.24 -16.15 5.92
N ARG A 359 57.35 -17.11 5.71
CA ARG A 359 57.67 -18.55 5.79
C ARG A 359 58.71 -18.97 4.75
N GLY A 360 58.61 -18.46 3.52
CA GLY A 360 59.61 -18.66 2.47
C GLY A 360 61.00 -18.13 2.84
N HIS A 361 61.07 -16.92 3.41
CA HIS A 361 62.33 -16.34 3.90
C HIS A 361 62.94 -17.13 5.06
N HIS A 362 62.13 -17.65 5.98
CA HIS A 362 62.61 -18.52 7.05
C HIS A 362 63.08 -19.90 6.55
N ALA A 363 62.44 -20.46 5.53
CA ALA A 363 62.86 -21.72 4.91
C ALA A 363 64.20 -21.56 4.17
N LEU A 364 64.38 -20.47 3.40
CA LEU A 364 65.62 -20.16 2.68
C LEU A 364 66.81 -19.91 3.62
N ARG A 365 66.58 -19.31 4.79
CA ARG A 365 67.61 -19.15 5.83
C ARG A 365 68.07 -20.48 6.44
N ARG A 366 67.17 -21.47 6.59
CA ARG A 366 67.54 -22.80 7.10
C ARG A 366 68.33 -23.61 6.07
N VAL A 367 68.04 -23.45 4.78
CA VAL A 367 68.77 -24.15 3.70
C VAL A 367 70.19 -23.58 3.53
N ARG A 368 70.37 -22.26 3.66
CA ARG A 368 71.68 -21.60 3.51
C ARG A 368 72.71 -21.97 4.59
N HIS A 369 72.27 -22.45 5.76
CA HIS A 369 73.16 -22.95 6.81
C HIS A 369 73.59 -24.43 6.63
N ARG A 370 73.12 -25.13 5.60
CA ARG A 370 73.43 -26.56 5.36
C ARG A 370 74.24 -26.84 4.09
N LEU A 371 74.71 -25.83 3.35
CA LEU A 371 75.49 -26.03 2.13
C LEU A 371 76.99 -25.78 2.37
N PRO A 372 77.87 -26.78 2.16
CA PRO A 372 79.31 -26.61 2.33
C PRO A 372 79.93 -25.79 1.18
N LEU A 373 80.78 -24.83 1.54
CA LEU A 373 81.53 -23.96 0.63
C LEU A 373 82.50 -24.78 -0.23
N ARG A 374 82.27 -24.85 -1.54
CA ARG A 374 83.20 -25.44 -2.51
C ARG A 374 84.07 -24.31 -3.10
N ARG A 375 85.39 -24.42 -2.90
CA ARG A 375 86.42 -23.48 -3.39
C ARG A 375 86.48 -23.44 -4.93
N PRO A 376 86.84 -22.30 -5.54
CA PRO A 376 86.87 -22.13 -6.99
C PRO A 376 88.18 -22.64 -7.60
N SER A 377 88.08 -23.32 -8.75
CA SER A 377 89.19 -23.58 -9.67
C SER A 377 89.21 -22.51 -10.75
N ALA A 378 90.40 -21.99 -11.00
CA ALA A 378 90.72 -20.87 -11.88
C ALA A 378 90.79 -21.26 -13.37
N SER A 379 90.84 -20.20 -14.19
CA SER A 379 91.32 -20.13 -15.59
C SER A 379 90.39 -20.79 -16.62
N SER A 380 90.12 -20.20 -17.78
CA SER A 380 90.70 -19.06 -18.50
C SER A 380 89.76 -18.78 -19.70
N ASN A 381 89.81 -17.55 -20.23
CA ASN A 381 89.75 -17.17 -21.66
C ASN A 381 88.80 -17.95 -22.60
N ASP A 382 87.99 -17.35 -23.46
CA ASP A 382 88.24 -16.17 -24.29
C ASP A 382 86.93 -15.77 -25.00
N SER A 383 86.97 -14.54 -25.50
CA SER A 383 86.04 -13.82 -26.36
C SER A 383 85.49 -14.58 -27.58
N GLU A 384 84.18 -14.49 -27.82
CA GLU A 384 83.55 -13.81 -28.98
C GLU A 384 82.03 -13.66 -28.77
#